data_AF-D2AV54-F1
#
_entry.id   AF-D2AV54-F1
#
_cell.length_a   1.000
_cell.length_b   1.000
_cell.length_c   1.000
_cell.angle_alpha   90.00
_cell.angle_beta   90.00
_cell.angle_gamma   90.00
#
_symmetry.space_group_name_H-M   'P 1'
#
loop_
_entity.id
_entity.type
_entity.pdbx_description
1 polymer ?
#
loop_
_entity_poly.entity_id
_entity_poly.type
_entity_poly.pdbx_seq_one_letter_code
_entity_poly.pdbx_strand_id
1 'polypeptide(L)'
;MPEVDTHPLDTARKLAESGDLDGAAKIFAELAADPAEPDRAQAAVGLAVVLQERGDAPGARTAARTALATGHPEFAAQAACLLARSFEQEDLLDQARAAWQAALGAGNPAYVPLAHMALARLAAGQQEAEEALRAALATADPEVASRAAQLLAELLLEEGEAGEAAEALLAALSVPEVADAPRLRVLLGIAHLEMACAEFAGAIEEGGDAETAALAIELLARTLPLRGRDEDAEQVWRYGLDSADGELAEDVRLRLNRGA
;
A
#
# COMPACT_ATOMS: atom_id res chain seq x y z
N MET A 1 -34.64 15.64 -40.08
CA MET A 1 -34.32 15.03 -38.78
C MET A 1 -33.76 16.14 -37.92
N PRO A 2 -34.21 16.33 -36.67
CA PRO A 2 -33.57 17.34 -35.83
C PRO A 2 -32.17 16.82 -35.49
N GLU A 3 -31.15 17.60 -35.80
CA GLU A 3 -29.82 17.43 -35.22
C GLU A 3 -30.01 17.47 -33.71
N VAL A 4 -29.67 16.37 -33.03
CA VAL A 4 -29.52 16.40 -31.58
C VAL A 4 -28.32 17.31 -31.37
N ASP A 5 -28.55 18.55 -30.91
CA ASP A 5 -27.51 19.45 -30.43
C ASP A 5 -26.65 18.66 -29.45
N THR A 6 -25.54 18.14 -29.96
CA THR A 6 -24.68 17.23 -29.21
C THR A 6 -23.75 18.14 -28.45
N HIS A 7 -23.81 18.10 -27.11
CA HIS A 7 -23.01 18.96 -26.27
C HIS A 7 -21.55 18.99 -26.77
N PRO A 8 -20.87 20.14 -26.85
CA PRO A 8 -19.49 20.21 -27.35
C PRO A 8 -18.55 19.19 -26.69
N LEU A 9 -18.70 18.94 -25.38
CA LEU A 9 -18.01 17.86 -24.68
C LEU A 9 -18.27 16.46 -25.26
N ASP A 10 -19.52 16.12 -25.56
CA ASP A 10 -19.89 14.81 -26.12
C ASP A 10 -19.30 14.62 -27.50
N THR A 11 -19.25 15.70 -28.29
CA THR A 11 -18.60 15.69 -29.60
C THR A 11 -17.09 15.46 -29.45
N ALA A 12 -16.43 16.18 -28.54
CA ALA A 12 -15.01 16.01 -28.26
C ALA A 12 -14.68 14.57 -27.81
N ARG A 13 -15.50 13.99 -26.93
CA ARG A 13 -15.35 12.60 -26.47
C ARG A 13 -15.47 11.60 -27.63
N LYS A 14 -16.48 11.74 -28.49
CA LYS A 14 -16.66 10.86 -29.66
C LYS A 14 -15.51 10.96 -30.66
N LEU A 15 -14.93 12.16 -30.82
CA LEU A 15 -13.74 12.34 -31.66
C LEU A 15 -12.54 11.59 -31.06
N ALA A 16 -12.32 11.71 -29.74
CA ALA A 16 -11.26 10.97 -29.07
C ALA A 16 -11.44 9.44 -29.20
N GLU A 17 -12.65 8.94 -28.95
CA GLU A 17 -12.99 7.52 -29.08
C GLU A 17 -12.81 6.98 -30.52
N SER A 18 -12.99 7.83 -31.53
CA SER A 18 -12.79 7.46 -32.94
C SER A 18 -11.34 7.65 -33.43
N GLY A 19 -10.45 8.14 -32.56
CA GLY A 19 -9.03 8.36 -32.85
C GLY A 19 -8.69 9.74 -33.45
N ASP A 20 -9.67 10.62 -33.63
CA ASP A 20 -9.43 12.01 -34.02
C ASP A 20 -9.04 12.86 -32.81
N LEU A 21 -7.82 12.62 -32.32
CA LEU A 21 -7.26 13.30 -31.16
C LEU A 21 -7.03 14.80 -31.42
N ASP A 22 -6.81 15.20 -32.67
CA ASP A 22 -6.65 16.61 -33.02
C ASP A 22 -7.99 17.36 -32.94
N GLY A 23 -9.04 16.79 -33.52
CA GLY A 23 -10.40 17.32 -33.43
C GLY A 23 -10.89 17.40 -31.99
N ALA A 24 -10.68 16.34 -31.21
CA ALA A 24 -11.02 16.31 -29.79
C ALA A 24 -10.26 17.38 -28.98
N ALA A 25 -8.93 17.47 -29.14
CA ALA A 25 -8.10 18.43 -28.42
C ALA A 25 -8.53 19.87 -28.71
N LYS A 26 -8.90 20.19 -29.94
CA LYS A 26 -9.38 21.54 -30.29
C LYS A 26 -10.64 21.92 -29.51
N ILE A 27 -11.65 21.05 -29.49
CA ILE A 27 -12.91 21.33 -28.80
C ILE A 27 -12.67 21.41 -27.28
N PHE A 28 -11.92 20.47 -26.71
CA PHE A 28 -11.60 20.51 -25.28
C PHE A 28 -10.80 21.77 -24.89
N ALA A 29 -9.87 22.22 -25.74
CA ALA A 29 -9.09 23.44 -25.50
C ALA A 29 -9.97 24.70 -25.52
N GLU A 30 -10.93 24.79 -26.45
CA GLU A 30 -11.87 25.91 -26.52
C GLU A 30 -12.72 26.00 -25.25
N LEU A 31 -13.30 24.87 -24.80
CA LEU A 31 -14.10 24.80 -23.57
C LEU A 31 -13.27 25.07 -22.30
N ALA A 32 -12.05 24.53 -22.22
CA ALA A 32 -11.17 24.72 -21.06
C ALA A 32 -10.66 26.16 -20.92
N ALA A 33 -10.62 26.91 -22.03
CA ALA A 33 -10.16 28.29 -22.08
C ALA A 33 -11.20 29.29 -21.55
N ASP A 34 -12.50 28.98 -21.66
CA ASP A 34 -13.58 29.86 -21.20
C ASP A 34 -13.81 29.72 -19.68
N PRO A 35 -13.57 30.76 -18.86
CA PRO A 35 -13.82 30.71 -17.42
C PRO A 35 -15.30 30.61 -17.04
N ALA A 36 -16.21 30.97 -17.93
CA ALA A 36 -17.65 30.90 -17.72
C ALA A 36 -18.26 29.55 -18.14
N GLU A 37 -17.49 28.68 -18.79
CA GLU A 37 -17.94 27.36 -19.24
C GLU A 37 -18.18 26.45 -18.01
N PRO A 38 -19.42 25.98 -17.77
CA PRO A 38 -19.72 25.07 -16.66
C PRO A 38 -18.85 23.79 -16.69
N ASP A 39 -18.56 23.31 -17.88
CA ASP A 39 -17.82 22.07 -18.12
C ASP A 39 -16.30 22.27 -18.22
N ARG A 40 -15.79 23.46 -17.89
CA ARG A 40 -14.38 23.82 -18.03
C ARG A 40 -13.44 22.82 -17.37
N ALA A 41 -13.78 22.37 -16.16
CA ALA A 41 -12.96 21.43 -15.40
C ALA A 41 -12.88 20.06 -16.09
N GLN A 42 -14.02 19.57 -16.57
CA GLN A 42 -14.11 18.32 -17.33
C GLN A 42 -13.39 18.43 -18.67
N ALA A 43 -13.56 19.54 -19.39
CA ALA A 43 -12.89 19.79 -20.66
C ALA A 43 -11.37 19.86 -20.49
N ALA A 44 -10.87 20.48 -19.43
CA ALA A 44 -9.45 20.56 -19.13
C ALA A 44 -8.85 19.17 -18.81
N VAL A 45 -9.58 18.29 -18.13
CA VAL A 45 -9.19 16.88 -17.95
C VAL A 45 -9.20 16.14 -19.29
N GLY A 46 -10.26 16.29 -20.09
CA GLY A 46 -10.37 15.68 -21.42
C GLY A 46 -9.21 16.08 -22.33
N LEU A 47 -8.85 17.37 -22.32
CA LEU A 47 -7.68 17.88 -23.03
C LEU A 47 -6.39 17.23 -22.53
N ALA A 48 -6.22 17.10 -21.21
CA ALA A 48 -5.02 16.49 -20.63
C ALA A 48 -4.84 15.03 -21.09
N VAL A 49 -5.91 14.24 -21.08
CA VAL A 49 -5.90 12.84 -21.52
C VAL A 49 -5.56 12.74 -23.00
N VAL A 50 -6.23 13.51 -23.86
CA VAL A 50 -5.99 13.49 -25.31
C VAL A 50 -4.56 13.92 -25.66
N LEU A 51 -4.02 14.94 -24.99
CA LEU A 51 -2.63 15.36 -25.20
C LEU A 51 -1.63 14.30 -24.73
N GLN A 52 -1.93 13.59 -23.65
CA GLN A 52 -1.09 12.48 -23.20
C GLN A 52 -1.09 11.33 -24.20
N GLU A 53 -2.24 10.94 -24.75
CA GLU A 53 -2.34 9.91 -25.80
C GLU A 53 -1.58 10.28 -27.08
N ARG A 54 -1.50 11.57 -27.38
CA ARG A 54 -0.69 12.12 -28.48
C ARG A 54 0.82 12.17 -28.18
N GLY A 55 1.23 11.91 -26.94
CA GLY A 55 2.62 12.06 -26.49
C GLY A 55 3.05 13.50 -26.19
N ASP A 56 2.12 14.45 -26.12
CA ASP A 56 2.39 15.83 -25.69
C ASP A 56 2.28 15.96 -24.16
N ALA A 57 3.30 15.45 -23.46
CA ALA A 57 3.36 15.50 -22.00
C ALA A 57 3.34 16.95 -21.44
N PRO A 58 4.08 17.93 -21.99
CA PRO A 58 4.01 19.32 -21.53
C PRO A 58 2.60 19.93 -21.69
N GLY A 59 1.95 19.68 -22.83
CA GLY A 59 0.57 20.11 -23.08
C GLY A 59 -0.42 19.46 -22.11
N ALA A 60 -0.31 18.15 -21.91
CA ALA A 60 -1.14 17.40 -20.97
C ALA A 60 -1.03 17.94 -19.53
N ARG A 61 0.20 18.20 -19.06
CA ARG A 61 0.45 18.80 -17.74
C ARG A 61 -0.16 20.20 -17.63
N THR A 62 -0.10 20.99 -18.69
CA THR A 62 -0.71 22.34 -18.71
C THR A 62 -2.22 22.24 -18.57
N ALA A 63 -2.86 21.35 -19.33
CA ALA A 63 -4.31 21.12 -19.26
C ALA A 63 -4.75 20.59 -17.89
N ALA A 64 -4.00 19.63 -17.32
CA ALA A 64 -4.29 19.10 -15.99
C ALA A 64 -4.13 20.17 -14.88
N ARG A 65 -3.13 21.06 -14.98
CA ARG A 65 -3.03 22.22 -14.07
C ARG A 65 -4.24 23.16 -14.18
N THR A 66 -4.76 23.37 -15.39
CA THR A 66 -5.99 24.15 -15.60
C THR A 66 -7.17 23.50 -14.87
N ALA A 67 -7.37 22.19 -15.03
CA ALA A 67 -8.42 21.45 -14.34
C ALA A 67 -8.27 21.54 -12.81
N LEU A 68 -7.07 21.35 -12.28
CA LEU A 68 -6.78 21.46 -10.84
C LEU A 68 -7.10 22.88 -10.30
N ALA A 69 -6.75 23.92 -11.06
CA ALA A 69 -7.01 25.31 -10.68
C ALA A 69 -8.50 25.68 -10.63
N THR A 70 -9.39 24.90 -11.26
CA THR A 70 -10.84 25.10 -11.12
C THR A 70 -11.36 24.76 -9.73
N GLY A 71 -10.64 23.93 -8.97
CA GLY A 71 -11.07 23.44 -7.66
C GLY A 71 -12.27 22.50 -7.69
N HIS A 72 -12.73 22.05 -8.88
CA HIS A 72 -13.85 21.13 -8.98
C HIS A 72 -13.49 19.77 -8.35
N PRO A 73 -14.19 19.28 -7.30
CA PRO A 73 -13.75 18.12 -6.51
C PRO A 73 -13.45 16.85 -7.32
N GLU A 74 -14.29 16.54 -8.31
CA GLU A 74 -14.12 15.38 -9.18
C GLU A 74 -12.91 15.50 -10.11
N PHE A 75 -12.92 16.52 -10.98
CA PHE A 75 -11.90 16.73 -11.99
C PHE A 75 -10.56 17.20 -11.44
N ALA A 76 -10.53 17.88 -10.29
CA ALA A 76 -9.29 18.29 -9.64
C ALA A 76 -8.48 17.07 -9.17
N ALA A 77 -9.13 16.08 -8.54
CA ALA A 77 -8.46 14.86 -8.10
C ALA A 77 -7.95 14.03 -9.29
N GLN A 78 -8.77 13.90 -10.34
CA GLN A 78 -8.37 13.23 -11.58
C GLN A 78 -7.19 13.93 -12.25
N ALA A 79 -7.21 15.26 -12.34
CA ALA A 79 -6.13 16.04 -12.93
C ALA A 79 -4.83 15.95 -12.13
N ALA A 80 -4.92 15.98 -10.80
CA ALA A 80 -3.77 15.78 -9.93
C ALA A 80 -3.15 14.37 -10.12
N CYS A 81 -3.98 13.33 -10.25
CA CYS A 81 -3.54 11.98 -10.59
C CYS A 81 -2.84 11.91 -11.96
N LEU A 82 -3.38 12.56 -12.99
CA LEU A 82 -2.75 12.64 -14.32
C LEU A 82 -1.39 13.34 -14.26
N LEU A 83 -1.29 14.45 -13.53
CA LEU A 83 -0.02 15.15 -13.29
C LEU A 83 0.99 14.23 -12.60
N ALA A 84 0.57 13.55 -11.54
CA ALA A 84 1.45 12.69 -10.77
C ALA A 84 2.03 11.56 -11.62
N ARG A 85 1.19 10.83 -12.36
CA ARG A 85 1.62 9.77 -13.28
C ARG A 85 2.55 10.28 -14.37
N SER A 86 2.26 11.47 -14.92
CA SER A 86 3.13 12.08 -15.92
C SER A 86 4.51 12.43 -15.34
N PHE A 87 4.59 12.87 -14.08
CA PHE A 87 5.88 13.11 -13.42
C PHE A 87 6.62 11.82 -13.09
N GLU A 88 5.93 10.76 -12.65
CA GLU A 88 6.53 9.45 -12.42
C GLU A 88 7.16 8.87 -13.70
N GLN A 89 6.50 9.03 -14.85
CA GLN A 89 7.04 8.57 -16.15
C GLN A 89 8.35 9.26 -16.54
N GLU A 90 8.61 10.46 -16.02
CA GLU A 90 9.85 11.23 -16.25
C GLU A 90 10.81 11.16 -15.04
N ASP A 91 10.55 10.29 -14.07
CA ASP A 91 11.34 10.15 -12.84
C ASP A 91 11.45 11.45 -12.01
N LEU A 92 10.45 12.33 -12.13
CA LEU A 92 10.34 13.59 -11.41
C LEU A 92 9.60 13.38 -10.09
N LEU A 93 10.21 12.62 -9.17
CA LEU A 93 9.55 12.06 -7.99
C LEU A 93 9.01 13.10 -7.00
N ASP A 94 9.69 14.23 -6.81
CA ASP A 94 9.21 15.29 -5.91
C ASP A 94 7.95 15.98 -6.47
N GLN A 95 7.91 16.20 -7.79
CA GLN A 95 6.75 16.75 -8.47
C GLN A 95 5.60 15.74 -8.48
N ALA A 96 5.89 14.46 -8.65
CA ALA A 96 4.90 13.39 -8.52
C ALA A 96 4.31 13.35 -7.11
N ARG A 97 5.14 13.40 -6.06
CA ARG A 97 4.71 13.44 -4.66
C ARG A 97 3.79 14.63 -4.39
N ALA A 98 4.17 15.82 -4.84
CA ALA A 98 3.34 17.02 -4.69
C ALA A 98 1.99 16.89 -5.42
N ALA A 99 1.97 16.27 -6.60
CA ALA A 99 0.73 16.04 -7.35
C ALA A 99 -0.18 14.99 -6.67
N TRP A 100 0.37 13.91 -6.10
CA TRP A 100 -0.42 12.96 -5.30
C TRP A 100 -0.98 13.59 -4.02
N GLN A 101 -0.22 14.46 -3.35
CA GLN A 101 -0.73 15.25 -2.22
C GLN A 101 -1.88 16.19 -2.65
N ALA A 102 -1.79 16.78 -3.84
CA ALA A 102 -2.89 17.59 -4.38
C ALA A 102 -4.15 16.74 -4.66
N ALA A 103 -3.98 15.49 -5.10
CA ALA A 103 -5.11 14.56 -5.28
C ALA A 103 -5.81 14.23 -3.95
N LEU A 104 -5.04 14.03 -2.87
CA LEU A 104 -5.60 13.89 -1.53
C LEU A 104 -6.33 15.15 -1.06
N GLY A 105 -5.75 16.34 -1.31
CA GLY A 105 -6.37 17.62 -0.97
C GLY A 105 -7.71 17.88 -1.68
N ALA A 106 -7.90 17.32 -2.88
CA ALA A 106 -9.18 17.37 -3.59
C ALA A 106 -10.24 16.42 -2.99
N GLY A 107 -9.83 15.41 -2.21
CA GLY A 107 -10.71 14.60 -1.37
C GLY A 107 -11.66 13.67 -2.11
N ASN A 108 -11.41 13.37 -3.40
CA ASN A 108 -12.27 12.47 -4.15
C ASN A 108 -12.06 11.01 -3.71
N PRO A 109 -13.11 10.29 -3.25
CA PRO A 109 -12.99 8.92 -2.75
C PRO A 109 -12.39 7.91 -3.73
N ALA A 110 -12.55 8.11 -5.04
CA ALA A 110 -12.00 7.22 -6.06
C ALA A 110 -10.46 7.35 -6.18
N TYR A 111 -9.88 8.48 -5.77
CA TYR A 111 -8.46 8.75 -5.90
C TYR A 111 -7.69 8.71 -4.58
N VAL A 112 -8.38 8.85 -3.45
CA VAL A 112 -7.75 8.85 -2.12
C VAL A 112 -6.95 7.57 -1.82
N PRO A 113 -7.51 6.35 -2.01
CA PRO A 113 -6.76 5.10 -1.79
C PRO A 113 -5.52 5.00 -2.69
N LEU A 114 -5.69 5.31 -3.96
CA LEU A 114 -4.61 5.32 -4.97
C LEU A 114 -3.49 6.32 -4.63
N ALA A 115 -3.86 7.51 -4.15
CA ALA A 115 -2.89 8.54 -3.80
C ALA A 115 -2.06 8.15 -2.58
N HIS A 116 -2.67 7.57 -1.53
CA HIS A 116 -1.91 7.05 -0.39
C HIS A 116 -0.95 5.93 -0.80
N MET A 117 -1.39 4.99 -1.65
CA MET A 117 -0.50 3.95 -2.19
C MET A 117 0.67 4.51 -2.99
N ALA A 118 0.44 5.55 -3.79
CA ALA A 118 1.50 6.17 -4.56
C ALA A 118 2.48 6.95 -3.66
N LEU A 119 1.99 7.63 -2.62
CA LEU A 119 2.84 8.30 -1.64
C LEU A 119 3.69 7.31 -0.84
N ALA A 120 3.14 6.16 -0.46
CA ALA A 120 3.93 5.10 0.18
C ALA A 120 5.09 4.62 -0.72
N ARG A 121 4.83 4.45 -2.03
CA ARG A 121 5.88 4.08 -3.00
C ARG A 121 6.92 5.18 -3.20
N LEU A 122 6.52 6.44 -3.11
CA LEU A 122 7.37 7.62 -3.32
C LEU A 122 7.97 8.17 -2.01
N ALA A 123 7.78 7.47 -0.90
CA ALA A 123 8.27 7.90 0.40
C ALA A 123 9.80 8.03 0.41
N ALA A 124 10.32 9.07 1.06
CA ALA A 124 11.76 9.29 1.19
C ALA A 124 12.39 8.44 2.31
N GLY A 125 11.55 7.86 3.18
CA GLY A 125 11.98 7.03 4.30
C GLY A 125 10.87 6.10 4.79
N GLN A 126 11.25 5.18 5.66
CA GLN A 126 10.40 4.11 6.18
C GLN A 126 9.17 4.63 6.92
N GLN A 127 9.35 5.60 7.82
CA GLN A 127 8.25 6.21 8.58
C GLN A 127 7.20 6.86 7.65
N GLU A 128 7.62 7.60 6.62
CA GLU A 128 6.69 8.20 5.66
C GLU A 128 5.94 7.13 4.85
N ALA A 129 6.64 6.04 4.49
CA ALA A 129 6.02 4.92 3.79
C ALA A 129 4.95 4.25 4.66
N GLU A 130 5.28 3.97 5.91
CA GLU A 130 4.42 3.34 6.91
C GLU A 130 3.18 4.20 7.21
N GLU A 131 3.34 5.51 7.42
CA GLU A 131 2.23 6.46 7.59
C GLU A 131 1.29 6.44 6.38
N ALA A 132 1.84 6.48 5.16
CA ALA A 132 1.05 6.42 3.94
C ALA A 132 0.35 5.07 3.74
N LEU A 133 0.97 3.95 4.11
CA LEU A 133 0.37 2.61 4.07
C LEU A 133 -0.77 2.47 5.08
N ARG A 134 -0.60 2.97 6.32
CA ARG A 134 -1.69 3.01 7.31
C ARG A 134 -2.85 3.85 6.81
N ALA A 135 -2.57 5.00 6.20
CA ALA A 135 -3.60 5.85 5.61
C ALA A 135 -4.33 5.16 4.43
N ALA A 136 -3.60 4.45 3.57
CA ALA A 136 -4.18 3.65 2.49
C ALA A 136 -5.11 2.56 3.02
N LEU A 137 -4.68 1.81 4.05
CA LEU A 137 -5.47 0.77 4.70
C LEU A 137 -6.75 1.34 5.34
N ALA A 138 -6.67 2.51 5.97
CA ALA A 138 -7.81 3.18 6.60
C ALA A 138 -8.92 3.59 5.62
N THR A 139 -8.63 3.65 4.31
CA THR A 139 -9.67 3.92 3.29
C THR A 139 -10.67 2.78 3.12
N ALA A 140 -10.33 1.57 3.59
CA ALA A 140 -11.14 0.35 3.46
C ALA A 140 -11.55 -0.01 2.02
N ASP A 141 -10.80 0.46 1.01
CA ASP A 141 -10.93 -0.03 -0.35
C ASP A 141 -10.41 -1.49 -0.46
N PRO A 142 -11.16 -2.45 -1.02
CA PRO A 142 -10.79 -3.87 -0.96
C PRO A 142 -9.45 -4.24 -1.61
N GLU A 143 -9.09 -3.60 -2.72
CA GLU A 143 -7.83 -3.88 -3.41
C GLU A 143 -6.66 -3.17 -2.71
N VAL A 144 -6.84 -1.90 -2.37
CA VAL A 144 -5.82 -1.09 -1.72
C VAL A 144 -5.55 -1.58 -0.30
N ALA A 145 -6.58 -1.92 0.48
CA ALA A 145 -6.42 -2.42 1.85
C ALA A 145 -5.58 -3.70 1.87
N SER A 146 -5.83 -4.62 0.95
CA SER A 146 -5.02 -5.84 0.82
C SER A 146 -3.56 -5.51 0.53
N ARG A 147 -3.30 -4.68 -0.49
CA ARG A 147 -1.93 -4.36 -0.89
C ARG A 147 -1.20 -3.54 0.17
N ALA A 148 -1.88 -2.60 0.81
CA ALA A 148 -1.33 -1.77 1.87
C ALA A 148 -0.93 -2.61 3.08
N ALA A 149 -1.80 -3.51 3.54
CA ALA A 149 -1.51 -4.39 4.67
C ALA A 149 -0.38 -5.38 4.39
N GLN A 150 -0.24 -5.88 3.16
CA GLN A 150 0.91 -6.72 2.78
C GLN A 150 2.24 -5.97 2.94
N LEU A 151 2.34 -4.78 2.35
CA LEU A 151 3.56 -3.97 2.40
C LEU A 151 3.86 -3.49 3.83
N LEU A 152 2.82 -3.10 4.57
CA LEU A 152 2.96 -2.66 5.95
C LEU A 152 3.41 -3.79 6.86
N ALA A 153 2.84 -5.00 6.71
CA ALA A 153 3.27 -6.15 7.47
C ALA A 153 4.72 -6.56 7.16
N GLU A 154 5.15 -6.51 5.90
CA GLU A 154 6.54 -6.79 5.52
C GLU A 154 7.51 -5.79 6.21
N LEU A 155 7.21 -4.49 6.15
CA LEU A 155 7.98 -3.43 6.80
C LEU A 155 8.06 -3.63 8.33
N LEU A 156 6.92 -3.84 8.98
CA LEU A 156 6.85 -4.00 10.44
C LEU A 156 7.53 -5.28 10.92
N LEU A 157 7.47 -6.37 10.14
CA LEU A 157 8.18 -7.61 10.48
C LEU A 157 9.71 -7.46 10.38
N GLU A 158 10.20 -6.66 9.43
CA GLU A 158 11.63 -6.34 9.34
C GLU A 158 12.12 -5.53 10.55
N GLU A 159 11.25 -4.70 11.13
CA GLU A 159 11.53 -3.93 12.36
C GLU A 159 11.32 -4.75 13.66
N GLY A 160 10.80 -5.98 13.55
CA GLY A 160 10.46 -6.82 14.70
C GLY A 160 9.13 -6.46 15.37
N GLU A 161 8.33 -5.59 14.75
CA GLU A 161 7.03 -5.12 15.23
C GLU A 161 5.89 -6.08 14.81
N ALA A 162 6.05 -7.36 15.13
CA ALA A 162 5.12 -8.41 14.71
C ALA A 162 3.68 -8.21 15.21
N GLY A 163 3.51 -7.57 16.38
CA GLY A 163 2.19 -7.21 16.91
C GLY A 163 1.47 -6.21 16.00
N GLU A 164 2.14 -5.12 15.60
CA GLU A 164 1.58 -4.12 14.71
C GLU A 164 1.30 -4.70 13.31
N ALA A 165 2.18 -5.57 12.82
CA ALA A 165 1.97 -6.29 11.57
C ALA A 165 0.67 -7.13 11.63
N ALA A 166 0.44 -7.84 12.73
CA ALA A 166 -0.78 -8.62 12.93
C ALA A 166 -2.03 -7.73 12.97
N GLU A 167 -1.98 -6.57 13.63
CA GLU A 167 -3.08 -5.62 13.69
C GLU A 167 -3.43 -5.07 12.29
N ALA A 168 -2.44 -4.67 11.50
CA ALA A 168 -2.65 -4.20 10.14
C ALA A 168 -3.31 -5.26 9.24
N LEU A 169 -2.86 -6.52 9.35
CA LEU A 169 -3.41 -7.64 8.58
C LEU A 169 -4.85 -7.98 9.01
N LEU A 170 -5.15 -7.92 10.31
CA LEU A 170 -6.50 -8.11 10.82
C LEU A 170 -7.45 -6.98 10.37
N ALA A 171 -6.97 -5.74 10.34
CA ALA A 171 -7.73 -4.61 9.82
C ALA A 171 -8.10 -4.82 8.34
N ALA A 172 -7.15 -5.24 7.49
CA ALA A 172 -7.45 -5.56 6.10
C ALA A 172 -8.42 -6.74 5.95
N LEU A 173 -8.24 -7.82 6.73
CA LEU A 173 -9.15 -8.97 6.73
C LEU A 173 -10.57 -8.65 7.20
N SER A 174 -10.76 -7.51 7.87
CA SER A 174 -12.07 -7.01 8.29
C SER A 174 -12.80 -6.22 7.21
N VAL A 175 -12.11 -5.83 6.12
CA VAL A 175 -12.70 -5.15 4.97
C VAL A 175 -13.57 -6.13 4.17
N PRO A 176 -14.84 -5.80 3.88
CA PRO A 176 -15.69 -6.64 3.04
C PRO A 176 -15.06 -6.87 1.66
N GLU A 177 -15.09 -8.11 1.19
CA GLU A 177 -14.59 -8.49 -0.15
C GLU A 177 -13.11 -8.16 -0.40
N VAL A 178 -12.30 -8.02 0.67
CA VAL A 178 -10.86 -7.74 0.56
C VAL A 178 -10.17 -8.68 -0.43
N ALA A 179 -9.37 -8.11 -1.31
CA ALA A 179 -8.61 -8.86 -2.30
C ALA A 179 -7.58 -9.77 -1.59
N ASP A 180 -7.31 -10.94 -2.17
CA ASP A 180 -6.22 -11.85 -1.73
C ASP A 180 -6.19 -12.17 -0.22
N ALA A 181 -7.38 -12.37 0.37
CA ALA A 181 -7.50 -12.77 1.78
C ALA A 181 -6.63 -13.99 2.19
N PRO A 182 -6.41 -15.03 1.34
CA PRO A 182 -5.50 -16.12 1.68
C PRO A 182 -4.06 -15.67 1.94
N ARG A 183 -3.51 -14.76 1.12
CA ARG A 183 -2.16 -14.20 1.34
C ARG A 183 -2.07 -13.43 2.65
N LEU A 184 -3.09 -12.62 2.96
CA LEU A 184 -3.16 -11.89 4.22
C LEU A 184 -3.17 -12.83 5.44
N ARG A 185 -3.90 -13.96 5.36
CA ARG A 185 -3.91 -14.98 6.43
C ARG A 185 -2.56 -15.66 6.61
N VAL A 186 -1.81 -15.89 5.53
CA VAL A 186 -0.45 -16.45 5.62
C VAL A 186 0.49 -15.46 6.31
N LEU A 187 0.44 -14.18 5.93
CA LEU A 187 1.22 -13.14 6.61
C LEU A 187 0.84 -12.99 8.08
N LEU A 188 -0.45 -13.12 8.42
CA LEU A 188 -0.91 -13.05 9.79
C LEU A 188 -0.39 -14.23 10.61
N GLY A 189 -0.37 -15.43 10.01
CA GLY A 189 0.29 -16.60 10.61
C GLY A 189 1.76 -16.36 10.87
N ILE A 190 2.48 -15.76 9.91
CA ILE A 190 3.90 -15.39 10.08
C ILE A 190 4.08 -14.40 11.26
N ALA A 191 3.26 -13.36 11.33
CA ALA A 191 3.30 -12.40 12.43
C ALA A 191 3.05 -13.09 13.79
N HIS A 192 2.08 -14.00 13.86
CA HIS A 192 1.85 -14.79 15.07
C HIS A 192 3.00 -15.73 15.44
N LEU A 193 3.75 -16.27 14.47
CA LEU A 193 4.95 -17.06 14.78
C LEU A 193 6.03 -16.18 15.41
N GLU A 194 6.25 -14.96 14.91
CA GLU A 194 7.21 -14.02 15.51
C GLU A 194 6.79 -13.60 16.92
N MET A 195 5.50 -13.30 17.13
CA MET A 195 4.97 -13.03 18.48
C MET A 195 5.15 -14.22 19.42
N ALA A 196 4.87 -15.44 18.96
CA ALA A 196 5.08 -16.65 19.77
C ALA A 196 6.56 -16.84 20.13
N CYS A 197 7.48 -16.62 19.18
CA CYS A 197 8.92 -16.65 19.46
C CYS A 197 9.31 -15.63 20.54
N ALA A 198 8.78 -14.41 20.48
CA ALA A 198 9.05 -13.38 21.48
C ALA A 198 8.57 -13.78 22.89
N GLU A 199 7.35 -14.31 23.00
CA GLU A 199 6.81 -14.79 24.28
C GLU A 199 7.61 -15.98 24.85
N PHE A 200 8.00 -16.94 24.00
CA PHE A 200 8.83 -18.05 24.47
C PHE A 200 10.22 -17.60 24.91
N ALA A 201 10.84 -16.65 24.19
CA ALA A 201 12.10 -16.05 24.60
C ALA A 201 11.97 -15.32 25.94
N GLY A 202 10.91 -14.52 26.12
CA GLY A 202 10.60 -13.84 27.38
C GLY A 202 10.44 -14.82 28.55
N ALA A 203 9.72 -15.93 28.35
CA ALA A 203 9.56 -16.96 29.38
C ALA A 203 10.90 -17.63 29.78
N ILE A 204 11.83 -17.78 28.83
CA ILE A 204 13.17 -18.31 29.10
C ILE A 204 14.00 -17.30 29.92
N GLU A 205 13.88 -16.00 29.61
CA GLU A 205 14.60 -14.91 30.27
C GLU A 205 14.09 -14.64 31.69
N GLU A 206 12.78 -14.62 31.89
CA GLU A 206 12.15 -14.47 33.21
C GLU A 206 12.54 -15.62 34.14
N GLY A 207 12.73 -16.81 33.57
CA GLY A 207 13.00 -18.03 34.30
C GLY A 207 11.73 -18.59 34.97
N GLY A 208 11.81 -19.84 35.39
CA GLY A 208 10.68 -20.57 35.98
C GLY A 208 11.12 -21.92 36.49
N ASP A 209 10.15 -22.80 36.77
CA ASP A 209 10.45 -24.20 37.01
C ASP A 209 11.05 -24.87 35.75
N ALA A 210 11.82 -25.95 35.96
CA ALA A 210 12.52 -26.66 34.91
C ALA A 210 11.59 -27.16 33.79
N GLU A 211 10.37 -27.60 34.13
CA GLU A 211 9.41 -28.13 33.17
C GLU A 211 8.93 -27.02 32.21
N THR A 212 8.56 -25.86 32.76
CA THR A 212 8.11 -24.68 32.00
C THR A 212 9.24 -24.15 31.11
N ALA A 213 10.45 -23.99 31.66
CA ALA A 213 11.61 -23.52 30.91
C ALA A 213 11.98 -24.49 29.77
N ALA A 214 11.98 -25.81 30.02
CA ALA A 214 12.25 -26.81 29.00
C ALA A 214 11.20 -26.79 27.87
N LEU A 215 9.92 -26.55 28.20
CA LEU A 215 8.86 -26.40 27.21
C LEU A 215 9.05 -25.14 26.36
N ALA A 216 9.37 -24.00 26.97
CA ALA A 216 9.62 -22.75 26.24
C ALA A 216 10.81 -22.89 25.27
N ILE A 217 11.90 -23.52 25.70
CA ILE A 217 13.06 -23.86 24.86
C ILE A 217 12.65 -24.73 23.68
N GLU A 218 11.88 -25.79 23.92
CA GLU A 218 11.39 -26.67 22.85
C GLU A 218 10.53 -25.94 21.83
N LEU A 219 9.56 -25.14 22.28
CA LEU A 219 8.65 -24.42 21.41
C LEU A 219 9.37 -23.36 20.60
N LEU A 220 10.27 -22.59 21.22
CA LEU A 220 11.06 -21.58 20.53
C LEU A 220 11.96 -22.22 19.48
N ALA A 221 12.75 -23.23 19.86
CA ALA A 221 13.70 -23.86 18.97
C ALA A 221 13.03 -24.64 17.82
N ARG A 222 11.79 -25.09 17.97
CA ARG A 222 11.02 -25.70 16.86
C ARG A 222 10.30 -24.68 15.98
N THR A 223 10.06 -23.47 16.47
CA THR A 223 9.35 -22.42 15.73
C THR A 223 10.31 -21.58 14.88
N LEU A 224 11.50 -21.28 15.39
CA LEU A 224 12.53 -20.51 14.70
C LEU A 224 12.88 -21.02 13.27
N PRO A 225 13.01 -22.34 13.02
CA PRO A 225 13.27 -22.85 11.66
C PRO A 225 12.16 -22.54 10.65
N LEU A 226 10.90 -22.40 11.10
CA LEU A 226 9.79 -22.02 10.23
C LEU A 226 9.94 -20.59 9.69
N ARG A 227 10.84 -19.81 10.28
CA ARG A 227 11.22 -18.45 9.90
C ARG A 227 12.63 -18.38 9.28
N GLY A 228 13.25 -19.53 8.99
CA GLY A 228 14.61 -19.60 8.44
C GLY A 228 15.70 -19.24 9.45
N ARG A 229 15.40 -19.31 10.75
CA ARG A 229 16.32 -18.98 11.85
C ARG A 229 16.91 -20.25 12.47
N ASP A 230 17.48 -21.12 11.64
CA ASP A 230 18.02 -22.42 12.06
C ASP A 230 19.18 -22.29 13.06
N GLU A 231 20.07 -21.32 12.86
CA GLU A 231 21.20 -21.07 13.78
C GLU A 231 20.73 -20.64 15.17
N ASP A 232 19.71 -19.78 15.24
CA ASP A 232 19.10 -19.35 16.51
C ASP A 232 18.44 -20.54 17.21
N ALA A 233 17.77 -21.42 16.47
CA ALA A 233 17.16 -22.63 17.01
C ALA A 233 18.20 -23.54 17.67
N GLU A 234 19.34 -23.76 17.02
CA GLU A 234 20.46 -24.53 17.59
C GLU A 234 21.02 -23.87 18.86
N GLN A 235 21.12 -22.54 18.87
CA GLN A 235 21.59 -21.79 20.03
C GLN A 235 20.63 -21.92 21.22
N VAL A 236 19.32 -21.89 20.99
CA VAL A 236 18.29 -22.10 22.02
C VAL A 236 18.36 -23.52 22.59
N TRP A 237 18.53 -24.54 21.74
CA TRP A 237 18.75 -25.91 22.22
C TRP A 237 20.00 -26.04 23.08
N ARG A 238 21.12 -25.47 22.61
CA ARG A 238 22.41 -25.49 23.31
C ARG A 238 22.31 -24.82 24.68
N TYR A 239 21.62 -23.68 24.74
CA TYR A 239 21.37 -22.96 26.00
C TYR A 239 20.71 -23.87 27.05
N GLY A 240 19.66 -24.61 26.67
CA GLY A 240 18.99 -25.53 27.58
C GLY A 240 19.83 -26.74 28.00
N LEU A 241 20.56 -27.33 27.05
CA LEU A 241 21.41 -28.52 27.31
C LEU A 241 22.61 -28.22 28.20
N ASP A 242 23.15 -27.00 28.11
CA ASP A 242 24.32 -26.54 28.87
C ASP A 242 23.93 -25.83 30.18
N SER A 243 22.64 -25.87 30.56
CA SER A 243 22.16 -25.26 31.80
C SER A 243 22.85 -25.85 33.04
N ALA A 244 23.16 -24.98 34.02
CA ALA A 244 23.67 -25.41 35.32
C ALA A 244 22.60 -26.10 36.18
N ASP A 245 21.32 -25.89 35.85
CA ASP A 245 20.20 -26.63 36.41
C ASP A 245 20.11 -28.00 35.72
N GLY A 246 20.48 -29.06 36.46
CA GLY A 246 20.49 -30.42 35.95
C GLY A 246 19.09 -30.96 35.62
N GLU A 247 18.04 -30.50 36.30
CA GLU A 247 16.66 -30.92 36.00
C GLU A 247 16.23 -30.35 34.64
N LEU A 248 16.48 -29.05 34.43
CA LEU A 248 16.24 -28.40 33.14
C LEU A 248 17.01 -29.07 32.00
N ALA A 249 18.30 -29.34 32.19
CA ALA A 249 19.13 -29.97 31.16
C ALA A 249 18.66 -31.38 30.77
N GLU A 250 18.20 -32.19 31.74
CA GLU A 250 17.61 -33.51 31.47
C GLU A 250 16.28 -33.38 30.71
N ASP A 251 15.41 -32.46 31.11
CA ASP A 251 14.11 -32.26 30.46
C ASP A 251 14.26 -31.78 29.02
N VAL A 252 15.17 -30.84 28.76
CA VAL A 252 15.50 -30.38 27.40
C VAL A 252 16.03 -31.54 26.55
N ARG A 253 16.90 -32.40 27.11
CA ARG A 253 17.43 -33.58 26.40
C ARG A 253 16.32 -34.58 26.05
N LEU A 254 15.36 -34.80 26.96
CA LEU A 254 14.21 -35.66 26.68
C LEU A 254 13.35 -35.10 25.54
N ARG A 255 13.12 -33.78 25.52
CA ARG A 255 12.28 -33.10 24.51
C ARG A 255 12.93 -33.07 23.12
N LEU A 256 14.23 -32.80 23.04
CA LEU A 256 14.99 -32.83 21.78
C LEU A 256 14.82 -34.18 21.07
N ASN A 257 14.91 -35.28 21.83
CA ASN A 257 14.81 -36.64 21.31
C ASN A 257 13.39 -37.06 20.88
N ARG A 258 12.33 -36.30 21.22
CA ARG A 258 10.95 -36.64 20.83
C ARG A 258 10.62 -36.30 19.37
N GLY A 259 11.44 -35.48 18.71
CA GLY A 259 11.20 -35.03 17.33
C GLY A 259 12.22 -35.49 16.30
N ALA A 260 13.21 -36.30 16.71
CA ALA A 260 14.25 -36.86 15.84
C ALA A 260 13.81 -38.20 15.23
#